data_AF-A0A672Y4X5-F1
#
_entry.id   AF-A0A672Y4X5-F1
#
_cell.length_a   1.000
_cell.length_b   1.000
_cell.length_c   1.000
_cell.angle_alpha   90.00
_cell.angle_beta   90.00
_cell.angle_gamma   90.00
#
_symmetry.space_group_name_H-M   'P 1'
#
loop_
_entity.id
_entity.type
_entity.pdbx_description
1 polymer ?
#
loop_
_entity_poly.entity_id
_entity_poly.type
_entity_poly.pdbx_seq_one_letter_code
_entity_poly.pdbx_strand_id
1 'polypeptide(L)'
;MHSRKLVGAIAASIGPDKTFQYSNDLLRLFHIAFLEHKKEMMLNPLVVGVIEFALQTALSLGSKVLQHGGSSLDAVQRSVEALEDCFLFNAGKGSVFNKDGKNELEATIVDGKAMKSGSVACVQHIKNPIKAARNVMEKSSHPLIVGTGAEEFLQAVGENEKPVDPAYFYTEIRHRELTAKLSSGNTQKNN
;
A
#
# COMPACT_ATOMS: atom_id res chain seq x y z
N MET A 1 23.76 -12.96 -3.96
CA MET A 1 24.83 -13.03 -2.92
C MET A 1 24.60 -12.01 -1.78
N HIS A 2 23.82 -10.93 -1.99
CA HIS A 2 23.57 -9.89 -0.98
C HIS A 2 22.25 -10.04 -0.20
N SER A 3 21.28 -10.86 -0.64
CA SER A 3 20.07 -11.19 0.16
C SER A 3 20.38 -11.84 1.51
N ARG A 4 21.41 -12.71 1.57
CA ARG A 4 21.92 -13.25 2.86
C ARG A 4 22.58 -12.19 3.74
N LYS A 5 23.18 -11.14 3.14
CA LYS A 5 23.71 -9.98 3.88
C LYS A 5 22.60 -9.09 4.42
N LEU A 6 21.47 -8.97 3.71
CA LEU A 6 20.29 -8.24 4.21
C LEU A 6 19.69 -8.92 5.44
N VAL A 7 19.53 -10.25 5.42
CA VAL A 7 19.05 -11.01 6.59
C VAL A 7 20.00 -10.84 7.78
N GLY A 8 21.32 -10.88 7.53
CA GLY A 8 22.33 -10.62 8.55
C GLY A 8 22.31 -9.18 9.09
N ALA A 9 22.10 -8.18 8.23
CA ALA A 9 22.01 -6.77 8.62
C ALA A 9 20.73 -6.46 9.40
N ILE A 10 19.59 -7.07 9.02
CA ILE A 10 18.33 -6.98 9.77
C ILE A 10 18.47 -7.62 11.15
N ALA A 11 19.10 -8.80 11.23
CA ALA A 11 19.37 -9.47 12.50
C ALA A 11 20.29 -8.65 13.42
N ALA A 12 21.26 -7.93 12.84
CA ALA A 12 22.19 -7.06 13.58
C ALA A 12 21.61 -5.68 13.97
N SER A 13 20.46 -5.28 13.39
CA SER A 13 19.80 -4.00 13.66
C SER A 13 18.80 -4.08 14.84
N ILE A 14 18.68 -5.26 15.46
CA ILE A 14 17.88 -5.48 16.66
C ILE A 14 18.80 -5.35 17.87
N GLY A 15 18.62 -4.28 18.64
CA GLY A 15 19.34 -4.09 19.90
C GLY A 15 19.01 -5.18 20.93
N PRO A 16 19.82 -5.35 21.99
CA PRO A 16 19.57 -6.33 23.05
C PRO A 16 18.24 -6.09 23.80
N ASP A 17 17.64 -4.91 23.67
CA ASP A 17 16.33 -4.50 24.17
C ASP A 17 15.18 -4.71 23.17
N LYS A 18 15.44 -5.36 22.02
CA LYS A 18 14.52 -5.53 20.88
C LYS A 18 14.10 -4.22 20.21
N THR A 19 14.79 -3.11 20.43
CA THR A 19 14.53 -1.88 19.69
C THR A 19 15.23 -1.91 18.33
N PHE A 20 14.54 -1.43 17.29
CA PHE A 20 15.04 -1.46 15.92
C PHE A 20 15.71 -0.14 15.57
N GLN A 21 17.00 -0.16 15.27
CA GLN A 21 17.72 1.04 14.85
C GLN A 21 17.76 1.13 13.32
N TYR A 22 17.02 2.08 12.77
CA TYR A 22 17.06 2.40 11.34
C TYR A 22 18.34 3.17 11.02
N SER A 23 19.13 2.68 10.07
CA SER A 23 20.29 3.38 9.51
C SER A 23 20.10 3.65 8.02
N ASN A 24 20.77 4.69 7.51
CA ASN A 24 20.80 4.98 6.07
C ASN A 24 21.36 3.79 5.26
N ASP A 25 22.26 3.01 5.87
CA ASP A 25 22.82 1.80 5.26
C ASP A 25 21.79 0.67 5.17
N LEU A 26 20.91 0.53 6.16
CA LEU A 26 19.81 -0.45 6.13
C LEU A 26 18.79 -0.11 5.05
N LEU A 27 18.40 1.17 4.94
CA LEU A 27 17.54 1.66 3.86
C LEU A 27 18.17 1.43 2.47
N ARG A 28 19.48 1.66 2.36
CA ARG A 28 20.24 1.41 1.13
C ARG A 28 20.31 -0.08 0.79
N LEU A 29 20.46 -0.96 1.78
CA LEU A 29 20.45 -2.42 1.58
C LEU A 29 19.06 -2.94 1.16
N PHE A 30 17.98 -2.39 1.72
CA PHE A 30 16.62 -2.65 1.24
C PHE A 30 16.44 -2.23 -0.22
N HIS A 31 16.92 -1.03 -0.57
CA HIS A 31 16.89 -0.53 -1.95
C HIS A 31 17.70 -1.44 -2.89
N ILE A 32 18.92 -1.84 -2.51
CA ILE A 32 19.76 -2.74 -3.33
C ILE A 32 19.13 -4.13 -3.49
N ALA A 33 18.55 -4.70 -2.42
CA ALA A 33 17.87 -5.99 -2.51
C ALA A 33 16.63 -5.94 -3.42
N PHE A 34 15.86 -4.85 -3.36
CA PHE A 34 14.76 -4.59 -4.29
C PHE A 34 15.27 -4.47 -5.74
N LEU A 35 16.40 -3.79 -5.96
CA LEU A 35 17.04 -3.69 -7.28
C LEU A 35 17.60 -5.02 -7.81
N GLU A 36 18.09 -5.91 -6.95
CA GLU A 36 18.50 -7.27 -7.36
C GLU A 36 17.28 -8.10 -7.77
N HIS A 37 16.18 -8.05 -7.01
CA HIS A 37 14.94 -8.73 -7.38
C HIS A 37 14.34 -8.19 -8.70
N LYS A 38 14.45 -6.88 -8.92
CA LYS A 38 14.14 -6.20 -10.19
C LYS A 38 14.95 -6.72 -11.39
N LYS A 39 16.19 -7.20 -11.17
CA LYS A 39 17.04 -7.80 -12.21
C LYS A 39 16.58 -9.19 -12.60
N GLU A 40 16.02 -9.96 -11.66
CA GLU A 40 15.40 -11.27 -11.92
C GLU A 40 14.00 -11.13 -12.57
N MET A 41 13.31 -10.01 -12.35
CA MET A 41 11.96 -9.77 -12.90
C MET A 41 11.91 -9.25 -14.35
N MET A 42 13.03 -9.15 -15.07
CA MET A 42 13.10 -8.63 -16.47
C MET A 42 12.13 -7.46 -16.74
N LEU A 43 12.08 -6.47 -15.85
CA LEU A 43 11.23 -5.30 -16.04
C LEU A 43 11.82 -4.41 -17.14
N ASN A 44 10.97 -3.99 -18.07
CA ASN A 44 11.30 -2.97 -19.06
C ASN A 44 11.93 -1.75 -18.35
N PRO A 45 13.09 -1.21 -18.80
CA PRO A 45 13.74 -0.04 -18.21
C PRO A 45 12.81 1.17 -18.01
N LEU A 46 11.79 1.33 -18.85
CA LEU A 46 10.75 2.35 -18.67
C LEU A 46 9.90 2.10 -17.43
N VAL A 47 9.44 0.86 -17.21
CA VAL A 47 8.61 0.50 -16.04
C VAL A 47 9.41 0.68 -14.76
N VAL A 48 10.68 0.29 -14.80
CA VAL A 48 11.66 0.55 -13.74
C VAL A 48 11.72 2.04 -13.37
N GLY A 49 11.87 2.92 -14.36
CA GLY A 49 11.96 4.36 -14.10
C GLY A 49 10.67 4.92 -13.48
N VAL A 50 9.50 4.41 -13.89
CA VAL A 50 8.21 4.82 -13.30
C VAL A 50 8.08 4.34 -11.85
N ILE A 51 8.54 3.12 -11.53
CA ILE A 51 8.56 2.61 -10.15
C ILE A 51 9.46 3.50 -9.28
N GLU A 52 10.67 3.80 -9.74
CA GLU A 52 11.61 4.67 -9.01
C GLU A 52 11.03 6.07 -8.80
N PHE A 53 10.41 6.64 -9.82
CA PHE A 53 9.71 7.93 -9.71
C PHE A 53 8.58 7.90 -8.69
N ALA A 54 7.76 6.84 -8.69
CA ALA A 54 6.64 6.70 -7.77
C ALA A 54 7.12 6.52 -6.32
N LEU A 55 8.16 5.71 -6.08
CA LEU A 55 8.79 5.56 -4.77
C LEU A 55 9.40 6.88 -4.28
N GLN A 56 10.10 7.59 -5.16
CA GLN A 56 10.67 8.90 -4.83
C GLN A 56 9.58 9.91 -4.51
N THR A 57 8.44 9.87 -5.22
CA THR A 57 7.29 10.73 -4.97
C THR A 57 6.69 10.44 -3.58
N ALA A 58 6.42 9.17 -3.26
CA ALA A 58 5.90 8.76 -1.96
C ALA A 58 6.84 9.16 -0.81
N LEU A 59 8.15 8.92 -0.96
CA LEU A 59 9.17 9.33 0.01
C LEU A 59 9.21 10.85 0.18
N SER A 60 9.18 11.60 -0.92
CA SER A 60 9.28 13.06 -0.89
C SER A 60 8.05 13.69 -0.23
N LEU A 61 6.85 13.16 -0.49
CA LEU A 61 5.61 13.65 0.09
C LEU A 61 5.56 13.41 1.61
N GLY A 62 5.88 12.21 2.09
CA GLY A 62 5.97 11.92 3.52
C GLY A 62 7.08 12.71 4.21
N SER A 63 8.26 12.81 3.58
CA SER A 63 9.40 13.58 4.11
C SER A 63 9.07 15.06 4.26
N LYS A 64 8.33 15.65 3.31
CA LYS A 64 7.86 17.03 3.41
C LYS A 64 6.96 17.24 4.63
N VAL A 65 6.06 16.31 4.93
CA VAL A 65 5.21 16.43 6.13
C VAL A 65 6.07 16.53 7.39
N LEU A 66 7.06 15.64 7.54
CA LEU A 66 7.98 15.64 8.69
C LEU A 66 8.84 16.90 8.76
N GLN A 67 9.36 17.38 7.62
CA GLN A 67 10.17 18.60 7.55
C GLN A 67 9.42 19.86 7.99
N HIS A 68 8.10 19.88 7.81
CA HIS A 68 7.24 20.99 8.25
C HIS A 68 6.68 20.77 9.67
N GLY A 69 7.21 19.80 10.43
CA GLY A 69 6.79 19.52 11.81
C GLY A 69 5.49 18.72 11.94
N GLY A 70 5.01 18.11 10.85
CA GLY A 70 3.85 17.21 10.88
C GLY A 70 4.14 15.89 11.61
N SER A 71 3.08 15.13 11.90
CA SER A 71 3.22 13.86 12.63
C SER A 71 3.71 12.72 11.72
N SER A 72 4.27 11.66 12.34
CA SER A 72 4.59 10.42 11.62
C SER A 72 3.36 9.79 10.98
N LEU A 73 2.21 9.90 11.63
CA LEU A 73 0.92 9.39 11.16
C LEU A 73 0.46 10.10 9.88
N ASP A 74 0.61 11.42 9.81
CA ASP A 74 0.29 12.20 8.61
C ASP A 74 1.29 11.92 7.48
N ALA A 75 2.57 11.74 7.83
CA ALA A 75 3.62 11.43 6.87
C ALA A 75 3.38 10.07 6.18
N VAL A 76 3.08 9.01 6.95
CA VAL A 76 2.82 7.68 6.38
C VAL A 76 1.53 7.67 5.56
N GLN A 77 0.47 8.33 6.02
CA GLN A 77 -0.77 8.44 5.25
C GLN A 77 -0.47 9.08 3.88
N ARG A 78 0.25 10.21 3.86
CA ARG A 78 0.57 10.91 2.61
C ARG A 78 1.44 10.08 1.66
N SER A 79 2.40 9.32 2.19
CA SER A 79 3.22 8.41 1.39
C SER A 79 2.37 7.28 0.79
N VAL A 80 1.47 6.68 1.56
CA VAL A 80 0.62 5.58 1.08
C VAL A 80 -0.42 6.07 0.06
N GLU A 81 -1.02 7.24 0.26
CA GLU A 81 -1.91 7.87 -0.74
C GLU A 81 -1.23 7.98 -2.12
N ALA A 82 0.05 8.36 -2.15
CA ALA A 82 0.81 8.47 -3.39
C ALA A 82 1.08 7.11 -4.05
N LEU A 83 1.20 6.04 -3.24
CA LEU A 83 1.34 4.67 -3.75
C LEU A 83 0.00 4.14 -4.27
N GLU A 84 -1.11 4.41 -3.59
CA GLU A 84 -2.48 4.07 -4.03
C GLU A 84 -2.87 4.79 -5.33
N ASP A 85 -2.41 6.02 -5.53
CA ASP A 85 -2.64 6.78 -6.77
C ASP A 85 -1.82 6.25 -7.97
N CYS A 86 -0.80 5.43 -7.71
CA CYS A 86 0.08 4.87 -8.72
C CYS A 86 -0.43 3.51 -9.24
N PHE A 87 -0.82 3.47 -10.51
CA PHE A 87 -1.39 2.29 -11.16
C PHE A 87 -0.48 1.04 -11.21
N LEU A 88 0.83 1.19 -10.95
CA LEU A 88 1.78 0.07 -10.95
C LEU A 88 1.75 -0.72 -9.64
N PHE A 89 1.36 -0.11 -8.52
CA PHE A 89 1.34 -0.79 -7.23
C PHE A 89 -0.01 -1.47 -7.01
N ASN A 90 0.01 -2.63 -6.34
CA ASN A 90 -1.22 -3.34 -5.97
C ASN A 90 -1.88 -2.69 -4.74
N ALA A 91 -2.37 -1.47 -4.92
CA ALA A 91 -3.13 -0.69 -3.96
C ALA A 91 -3.86 0.42 -4.71
N GLY A 92 -5.02 0.86 -4.22
CA GLY A 92 -5.80 1.91 -4.88
C GLY A 92 -5.99 1.61 -6.37
N LYS A 93 -5.60 2.58 -7.22
CA LYS A 93 -5.74 2.53 -8.68
C LYS A 93 -5.14 1.30 -9.37
N GLY A 94 -4.10 0.69 -8.80
CA GLY A 94 -3.41 -0.47 -9.39
C GLY A 94 -3.80 -1.81 -8.78
N SER A 95 -4.90 -1.86 -8.04
CA SER A 95 -5.35 -3.06 -7.32
C SER A 95 -5.61 -4.24 -8.27
N VAL A 96 -5.29 -5.44 -7.79
CA VAL A 96 -5.63 -6.69 -8.49
C VAL A 96 -7.15 -6.90 -8.50
N PHE A 97 -7.60 -7.70 -9.45
CA PHE A 97 -8.98 -8.16 -9.50
C PHE A 97 -9.15 -9.45 -8.70
N ASN A 98 -10.31 -9.60 -8.05
CA ASN A 98 -10.76 -10.87 -7.50
C ASN A 98 -11.25 -11.81 -8.62
N LYS A 99 -11.68 -13.03 -8.26
CA LYS A 99 -12.12 -14.05 -9.24
C LYS A 99 -13.33 -13.61 -10.08
N ASP A 100 -14.13 -12.68 -9.56
CA ASP A 100 -15.34 -12.16 -10.21
C ASP A 100 -15.05 -10.88 -11.03
N GLY A 101 -13.78 -10.54 -11.21
CA GLY A 101 -13.36 -9.38 -11.99
C GLY A 101 -13.58 -8.03 -11.30
N LYS A 102 -13.69 -8.00 -9.97
CA LYS A 102 -13.88 -6.78 -9.17
C LYS A 102 -12.63 -6.41 -8.39
N ASN A 103 -12.42 -5.12 -8.14
CA ASN A 103 -11.41 -4.64 -7.21
C ASN A 103 -12.06 -4.45 -5.84
N GLU A 104 -11.55 -5.16 -4.83
CA GLU A 104 -11.95 -5.04 -3.44
C GLU A 104 -10.74 -4.60 -2.64
N LEU A 105 -10.80 -3.40 -2.09
CA LEU A 105 -9.65 -2.74 -1.49
C LEU A 105 -9.68 -2.86 0.05
N GLU A 106 -8.49 -2.79 0.64
CA GLU A 106 -8.29 -2.79 2.07
C GLU A 106 -7.13 -1.86 2.45
N ALA A 107 -7.22 -1.26 3.63
CA ALA A 107 -6.12 -0.50 4.22
C ALA A 107 -6.27 -0.44 5.74
N THR A 108 -5.14 -0.25 6.42
CA THR A 108 -5.06 -0.08 7.87
C THR A 108 -4.04 0.99 8.19
N ILE A 109 -4.36 1.83 9.18
CA ILE A 109 -3.42 2.79 9.77
C ILE A 109 -3.40 2.64 11.29
N VAL A 110 -2.22 2.79 11.89
CA VAL A 110 -2.00 2.60 13.32
C VAL A 110 -1.19 3.78 13.86
N ASP A 111 -1.71 4.42 14.91
CA ASP A 111 -0.98 5.37 15.74
C ASP A 111 -0.44 4.64 16.97
N GLY A 112 0.86 4.32 16.95
CA GLY A 112 1.54 3.65 18.05
C GLY A 112 1.71 4.51 19.30
N LYS A 113 1.61 5.85 19.21
CA LYS A 113 1.69 6.74 20.38
C LYS A 113 0.36 6.78 21.11
N ALA A 114 -0.74 6.88 20.36
CA ALA A 114 -2.10 6.92 20.91
C ALA A 114 -2.71 5.52 21.15
N MET A 115 -2.04 4.46 20.68
CA MET A 115 -2.57 3.09 20.66
C MET A 115 -3.93 2.99 19.96
N LYS A 116 -4.10 3.73 18.87
CA LYS A 116 -5.31 3.74 18.04
C LYS A 116 -5.05 3.10 16.69
N SER A 117 -6.07 2.50 16.11
CA SER A 117 -6.04 1.97 14.76
C SER A 117 -7.36 2.19 14.05
N GLY A 118 -7.32 2.24 12.73
CA GLY A 118 -8.51 2.20 11.90
C GLY A 118 -8.22 1.46 10.61
N SER A 119 -9.24 0.76 10.13
CA SER A 119 -9.13 -0.14 8.99
C SER A 119 -10.42 -0.13 8.17
N VAL A 120 -10.26 -0.31 6.87
CA VAL A 120 -11.35 -0.64 5.95
C VAL A 120 -11.01 -1.87 5.14
N ALA A 121 -12.01 -2.66 4.76
CA ALA A 121 -11.83 -3.83 3.89
C ALA A 121 -13.03 -4.03 2.98
N CYS A 122 -12.84 -4.74 1.87
CA CYS A 122 -13.88 -5.05 0.88
C CYS A 122 -14.59 -3.81 0.30
N VAL A 123 -13.94 -2.64 0.31
CA VAL A 123 -14.50 -1.39 -0.24
C VAL A 123 -14.27 -1.34 -1.75
N GLN A 124 -15.18 -0.73 -2.51
CA GLN A 124 -15.13 -0.75 -3.98
C GLN A 124 -15.22 0.64 -4.61
N HIS A 125 -15.58 1.67 -3.84
CA HIS A 125 -15.78 3.03 -4.36
C HIS A 125 -14.91 4.08 -3.67
N ILE A 126 -13.93 3.67 -2.87
CA ILE A 126 -13.04 4.57 -2.11
C ILE A 126 -11.70 4.69 -2.84
N LYS A 127 -11.43 5.87 -3.39
CA LYS A 127 -10.21 6.17 -4.16
C LYS A 127 -8.93 5.84 -3.39
N ASN A 128 -8.86 6.28 -2.14
CA ASN A 128 -7.69 6.15 -1.27
C ASN A 128 -8.06 5.46 0.05
N PRO A 129 -8.06 4.11 0.09
CA PRO A 129 -8.41 3.34 1.28
C PRO A 129 -7.67 3.76 2.56
N ILE A 130 -6.42 4.21 2.49
CA ILE A 130 -5.68 4.67 3.68
C ILE A 130 -6.32 5.90 4.36
N LYS A 131 -6.94 6.80 3.58
CA LYS A 131 -7.68 7.94 4.12
C LYS A 131 -8.97 7.49 4.80
N ALA A 132 -9.64 6.50 4.24
CA ALA A 132 -10.81 5.90 4.85
C ALA A 132 -10.44 5.22 6.18
N ALA A 133 -9.34 4.45 6.21
CA ALA A 133 -8.80 3.85 7.42
C ALA A 133 -8.48 4.91 8.50
N ARG A 134 -7.91 6.06 8.11
CA ARG A 134 -7.69 7.20 9.02
C ARG A 134 -9.01 7.73 9.59
N ASN A 135 -10.02 7.91 8.76
CA ASN A 135 -11.34 8.36 9.21
C ASN A 135 -11.98 7.35 10.19
N VAL A 136 -11.86 6.05 9.95
CA VAL A 136 -12.33 5.01 10.89
C VAL A 136 -11.63 5.16 12.26
N MET A 137 -10.32 5.37 12.26
CA MET A 137 -9.53 5.55 13.49
C MET A 137 -9.93 6.80 14.30
N GLU A 138 -10.20 7.91 13.61
CA GLU A 138 -10.43 9.21 14.25
C GLU A 138 -11.90 9.48 14.58
N LYS A 139 -12.83 8.92 13.80
CA LYS A 139 -14.25 9.32 13.82
C LYS A 139 -15.21 8.17 14.12
N SER A 140 -14.73 6.96 14.36
CA SER A 140 -15.57 5.83 14.74
C SER A 140 -15.19 5.24 16.09
N SER A 141 -16.11 4.49 16.70
CA SER A 141 -15.86 3.68 17.89
C SER A 141 -15.29 2.29 17.58
N HIS A 142 -15.07 1.96 16.31
CA HIS A 142 -14.67 0.63 15.86
C HIS A 142 -13.31 0.67 15.15
N PRO A 143 -12.46 -0.35 15.31
CA PRO A 143 -11.17 -0.39 14.62
C PRO A 143 -11.27 -0.79 13.15
N LEU A 144 -12.38 -1.41 12.73
CA LEU A 144 -12.57 -1.93 11.37
C LEU A 144 -14.03 -1.75 10.94
N ILE A 145 -14.22 -1.25 9.72
CA ILE A 145 -15.53 -1.21 9.05
C ILE A 145 -15.34 -1.79 7.63
N VAL A 146 -16.28 -2.59 7.14
CA VAL A 146 -16.11 -3.35 5.88
C VAL A 146 -17.22 -3.10 4.88
N GLY A 147 -16.92 -3.29 3.60
CA GLY A 147 -17.87 -3.24 2.50
C GLY A 147 -18.59 -1.92 2.38
N THR A 148 -19.88 -1.99 2.02
CA THR A 148 -20.76 -0.81 1.87
C THR A 148 -20.91 -0.03 3.18
N GLY A 149 -20.82 -0.69 4.34
CA GLY A 149 -20.88 -0.01 5.64
C GLY A 149 -19.74 0.98 5.87
N ALA A 150 -18.56 0.73 5.27
CA ALA A 150 -17.45 1.68 5.32
C ALA A 150 -17.72 2.92 4.44
N GLU A 151 -18.35 2.72 3.27
CA GLU A 151 -18.70 3.79 2.33
C GLU A 151 -19.81 4.68 2.91
N GLU A 152 -20.83 4.07 3.52
CA GLU A 152 -21.91 4.75 4.25
C GLU A 152 -21.37 5.53 5.45
N PHE A 153 -20.44 4.94 6.21
CA PHE A 153 -19.78 5.60 7.34
C PHE A 153 -19.07 6.89 6.89
N LEU A 154 -18.30 6.85 5.80
CA LEU A 154 -17.58 8.02 5.29
C LEU A 154 -18.51 9.16 4.86
N GLN A 155 -19.63 8.81 4.23
CA GLN A 155 -20.67 9.78 3.89
C GLN A 155 -21.28 10.41 5.14
N ALA A 156 -21.54 9.62 6.18
CA ALA A 156 -22.14 10.08 7.42
C ALA A 156 -21.21 11.03 8.21
N VAL A 157 -19.89 10.79 8.20
CA VAL A 157 -18.91 11.64 8.91
C VAL A 157 -18.49 12.89 8.12
N GLY A 158 -19.19 13.19 7.01
CA GLY A 158 -19.04 14.43 6.26
C GLY A 158 -17.74 14.53 5.45
N GLU A 159 -17.13 13.41 5.10
CA GLU A 159 -15.95 13.43 4.23
C GLU A 159 -16.38 13.78 2.79
N ASN A 160 -15.79 14.85 2.24
CA ASN A 160 -16.11 15.36 0.91
C ASN A 160 -15.47 14.53 -0.24
N GLU A 161 -14.83 13.40 0.06
CA GLU A 161 -14.34 12.50 -0.97
C GLU A 161 -15.51 11.80 -1.64
N LYS A 162 -15.77 12.19 -2.89
CA LYS A 162 -16.81 11.56 -3.69
C LYS A 162 -16.41 10.11 -3.97
N PRO A 163 -17.37 9.17 -3.86
CA PRO A 163 -17.16 7.81 -4.34
C PRO A 163 -16.66 7.83 -5.79
N VAL A 164 -15.70 6.97 -6.10
CA VAL A 164 -15.21 6.79 -7.47
C VAL A 164 -15.88 5.59 -8.11
N ASP A 165 -16.10 5.67 -9.42
CA ASP A 165 -16.55 4.53 -10.22
C ASP A 165 -15.50 3.40 -10.17
N PRO A 166 -15.88 2.13 -10.06
CA PRO A 166 -14.93 1.01 -10.03
C PRO A 166 -13.96 0.98 -11.22
N ALA A 167 -14.34 1.56 -12.37
CA ALA A 167 -13.45 1.71 -13.53
C ALA A 167 -12.19 2.55 -13.22
N TYR A 168 -12.19 3.35 -12.15
CA TYR A 168 -10.98 4.06 -11.68
C TYR A 168 -9.84 3.10 -11.34
N PHE A 169 -10.16 1.93 -10.76
CA PHE A 169 -9.18 0.91 -10.34
C PHE A 169 -8.76 -0.02 -11.47
N TYR A 170 -9.41 0.08 -12.64
CA TYR A 170 -9.05 -0.75 -13.77
C TYR A 170 -7.67 -0.38 -14.31
N THR A 171 -6.82 -1.40 -14.47
CA THR A 171 -5.62 -1.30 -15.28
C THR A 171 -5.48 -2.51 -16.19
N GLU A 172 -5.01 -2.26 -17.40
CA GLU A 172 -4.79 -3.32 -18.39
C GLU A 172 -3.79 -4.38 -17.90
N ILE A 173 -2.79 -3.96 -17.12
CA ILE A 173 -1.77 -4.86 -16.53
C ILE A 173 -2.45 -5.87 -15.61
N ARG A 174 -3.29 -5.40 -14.67
CA ARG A 174 -3.98 -6.28 -13.71
C ARG A 174 -5.06 -7.14 -14.36
N HIS A 175 -5.73 -6.63 -15.39
CA HIS A 175 -6.74 -7.39 -16.11
C HIS A 175 -6.12 -8.56 -16.88
N ARG A 176 -4.96 -8.36 -17.50
CA ARG A 176 -4.18 -9.44 -18.13
C ARG A 176 -3.71 -10.47 -17.12
N GLU A 177 -3.26 -10.04 -15.93
CA GLU A 177 -2.89 -10.96 -14.84
C GLU A 177 -4.07 -11.85 -14.41
N LEU A 178 -5.28 -11.29 -14.25
CA LEU A 178 -6.49 -12.06 -13.97
C LEU A 178 -6.78 -13.05 -15.10
N THR A 179 -6.80 -12.58 -16.34
CA THR A 179 -7.10 -13.41 -17.53
C THR A 179 -6.14 -14.60 -17.63
N ALA A 180 -4.84 -14.36 -17.41
CA ALA A 180 -3.83 -15.41 -17.39
C ALA A 180 -4.09 -16.42 -16.26
N LYS A 181 -4.43 -15.96 -15.05
CA LYS A 181 -4.76 -16.82 -13.90
C LYS A 181 -6.02 -17.67 -14.13
N LEU A 182 -7.07 -17.11 -14.72
CA LEU A 182 -8.30 -17.85 -15.03
C LEU A 182 -8.06 -18.89 -16.14
N SER A 183 -7.20 -18.56 -17.10
CA SER A 183 -6.82 -19.47 -18.19
C SER A 183 -5.94 -20.62 -17.70
N SER A 184 -5.03 -20.38 -16.74
CA SER A 184 -4.19 -21.42 -16.13
C SER A 184 -4.89 -22.22 -15.02
N GLY A 185 -5.90 -21.64 -14.37
CA GLY A 185 -6.75 -22.28 -13.36
C GLY A 185 -7.64 -23.39 -13.90
N ASN A 186 -7.88 -23.45 -15.23
CA ASN A 186 -8.52 -24.61 -15.85
C ASN A 186 -7.62 -25.86 -15.92
N THR A 187 -6.34 -25.75 -15.57
CA THR A 187 -5.37 -26.86 -15.58
C THR A 187 -4.94 -27.30 -14.18
N GLN A 188 -5.33 -26.58 -13.13
CA GLN A 188 -5.08 -26.97 -11.74
C GLN A 188 -6.31 -26.66 -10.87
N LYS A 189 -7.30 -27.56 -10.93
CA LYS A 189 -8.00 -27.92 -9.69
C LYS A 189 -6.94 -28.51 -8.77
N ASN A 190 -6.80 -27.98 -7.55
CA ASN A 190 -6.60 -28.76 -6.32
C ASN A 190 -6.54 -27.83 -5.09
N ASN A 191 -7.52 -28.07 -4.21
CA ASN A 191 -7.54 -27.93 -2.75
C ASN A 191 -7.48 -26.53 -2.14
#